data_AF-C9XYV6-F1
#
_entry.id   AF-C9XYV6-F1
#
_cell.length_a   1.000
_cell.length_b   1.000
_cell.length_c   1.000
_cell.angle_alpha   90.00
_cell.angle_beta   90.00
_cell.angle_gamma   90.00
#
_symmetry.space_group_name_H-M   'P 1'
#
loop_
_entity.id
_entity.type
_entity.pdbx_description
1 polymer ?
#
loop_
_entity_poly.entity_id
_entity_poly.type
_entity_poly.pdbx_seq_one_letter_code
_entity_poly.pdbx_strand_id
1 'polypeptide(L)'
;MGTAAKRAIPDSIFSTVAANWFQLKSKSVTLDYAKDIWRSLEKDVFPAIGETPVQQIKARTLVEALEPIKARGALETVRRLVQRINEIMIYAVNTGLIEWHC
;
A
#
# COMPACT_ATOMS: atom_id res chain seq x y z
N MET A 1 2.79 4.22 33.73
CA MET A 1 1.99 4.34 32.49
C MET A 1 2.61 3.42 31.45
N GLY A 2 2.03 2.24 31.26
CA GLY A 2 2.53 1.24 30.32
C GLY A 2 2.24 1.69 28.90
N THR A 3 3.27 1.82 28.08
CA THR A 3 3.12 1.95 26.62
C THR A 3 2.49 0.67 26.11
N ALA A 4 1.21 0.72 25.74
CA ALA A 4 0.58 -0.36 25.01
C ALA A 4 1.31 -0.50 23.68
N ALA A 5 2.20 -1.50 23.59
CA ALA A 5 2.69 -1.99 22.32
C ALA A 5 1.45 -2.45 21.53
N LYS A 6 0.97 -1.59 20.62
CA LYS A 6 -0.07 -1.95 19.65
C LYS A 6 0.43 -3.20 18.94
N ARG A 7 -0.10 -4.36 19.32
CA ARG A 7 0.05 -5.61 18.57
C ARG A 7 -0.48 -5.28 17.18
N ALA A 8 0.42 -5.09 16.21
CA ALA A 8 0.01 -4.96 14.83
C ALA A 8 -0.77 -6.22 14.49
N ILE A 9 -2.06 -6.07 14.24
CA ILE A 9 -2.89 -7.16 13.75
C ILE A 9 -2.31 -7.48 12.37
N PRO A 10 -1.88 -8.72 12.07
CA PRO A 10 -1.23 -9.05 10.81
C PRO A 10 -2.09 -8.69 9.57
N ASP A 11 -3.41 -8.62 9.76
CA ASP A 11 -4.37 -8.19 8.74
C ASP A 11 -4.30 -6.69 8.38
N SER A 12 -3.73 -5.87 9.27
CA SER A 12 -3.55 -4.42 9.06
C SER A 12 -2.22 -4.06 8.40
N ILE A 13 -1.36 -5.01 8.08
CA ILE A 13 -0.08 -4.75 7.42
C ILE A 13 -0.32 -4.43 5.94
N PHE A 14 0.38 -3.43 5.38
CA PHE A 14 0.17 -2.99 4.00
C PHE A 14 0.27 -4.13 2.99
N SER A 15 1.26 -5.00 3.10
CA SER A 15 1.41 -6.17 2.20
C SER A 15 0.20 -7.11 2.25
N THR A 16 -0.35 -7.37 3.44
CA THR A 16 -1.57 -8.18 3.62
C THR A 16 -2.77 -7.50 2.97
N VAL A 17 -2.97 -6.20 3.23
CA VAL A 17 -4.08 -5.43 2.65
C VAL A 17 -3.95 -5.34 1.13
N ALA A 18 -2.72 -5.12 0.63
CA ALA A 18 -2.43 -5.09 -0.79
C ALA A 18 -2.74 -6.43 -1.47
N ALA A 19 -2.44 -7.56 -0.83
CA ALA A 19 -2.77 -8.89 -1.34
C ALA A 19 -4.29 -9.08 -1.45
N ASN A 20 -5.05 -8.70 -0.42
CA ASN A 20 -6.52 -8.75 -0.42
C ASN A 20 -7.13 -7.86 -1.51
N TRP A 21 -6.66 -6.61 -1.62
CA TRP A 21 -7.05 -5.70 -2.71
C TRP A 21 -6.72 -6.29 -4.08
N PHE A 22 -5.54 -6.89 -4.23
CA PHE A 22 -5.08 -7.47 -5.48
C PHE A 22 -5.93 -8.66 -5.93
N GLN A 23 -6.42 -9.49 -5.01
CA GLN A 23 -7.36 -10.57 -5.33
C GLN A 23 -8.67 -10.06 -5.95
N LEU A 24 -9.14 -8.88 -5.55
CA LEU A 24 -10.31 -8.26 -6.16
C LEU A 24 -9.96 -7.59 -7.49
N LYS A 25 -8.87 -6.80 -7.52
CA LYS A 25 -8.44 -6.07 -8.71
C LYS A 25 -8.11 -7.00 -9.87
N SER A 26 -7.46 -8.13 -9.60
CA SER A 26 -7.09 -9.16 -10.58
C SER A 26 -8.30 -9.79 -11.29
N LYS A 27 -9.50 -9.76 -10.70
CA LYS A 27 -10.73 -10.22 -11.35
C LYS A 27 -11.28 -9.22 -12.38
N SER A 28 -10.93 -7.94 -12.24
CA SER A 28 -11.40 -6.85 -13.10
C SER A 28 -10.41 -6.46 -14.20
N VAL A 29 -9.23 -7.08 -14.24
CA VAL A 29 -8.17 -6.76 -15.20
C VAL A 29 -7.59 -8.03 -15.83
N THR A 30 -6.82 -7.88 -16.90
CA THR A 30 -6.14 -9.01 -17.54
C THR A 30 -5.03 -9.58 -16.65
N LEU A 31 -4.75 -10.88 -16.79
CA LEU A 31 -3.71 -11.57 -16.01
C LEU A 31 -2.33 -10.93 -16.15
N ASP A 32 -1.98 -10.46 -17.35
CA ASP A 32 -0.72 -9.78 -17.62
C ASP A 32 -0.63 -8.44 -16.86
N TYR A 33 -1.68 -7.63 -16.94
CA TYR A 33 -1.74 -6.35 -16.23
C TYR A 33 -1.76 -6.52 -14.71
N ALA A 34 -2.45 -7.55 -14.21
CA ALA A 34 -2.41 -7.89 -12.79
C ALA A 34 -0.97 -8.21 -12.34
N LYS A 35 -0.23 -9.03 -13.10
CA LYS A 35 1.17 -9.35 -12.79
C LYS A 35 2.06 -8.11 -12.79
N ASP A 36 1.89 -7.20 -13.75
CA ASP A 36 2.62 -5.91 -13.78
C ASP A 36 2.35 -5.08 -12.52
N ILE A 37 1.08 -4.96 -12.12
CA ILE A 37 0.69 -4.21 -10.91
C ILE A 37 1.41 -4.79 -9.69
N TRP A 38 1.29 -6.10 -9.46
CA TRP A 38 1.87 -6.76 -8.30
C TRP A 38 3.39 -6.62 -8.28
N ARG A 39 4.05 -6.85 -9.41
CA ARG A 39 5.51 -6.75 -9.52
C ARG A 39 6.01 -5.34 -9.25
N SER A 40 5.28 -4.32 -9.69
CA SER A 40 5.59 -2.92 -9.39
C SER A 40 5.46 -2.62 -7.90
N LEU A 41 4.44 -3.14 -7.23
CA LEU A 41 4.25 -2.97 -5.78
C LEU A 41 5.37 -3.67 -5.00
N GLU A 42 5.71 -4.90 -5.38
CA GLU A 42 6.77 -5.68 -4.74
C GLU A 42 8.15 -5.05 -4.87
N LYS A 43 8.44 -4.46 -6.04
CA LYS A 43 9.74 -3.84 -6.31
C LYS A 43 9.87 -2.44 -5.74
N ASP A 44 8.85 -1.60 -5.89
CA ASP A 44 8.96 -0.16 -5.62
C ASP A 44 8.22 0.28 -4.33
N VAL A 45 7.29 -0.52 -3.78
CA VAL A 45 6.45 -0.12 -2.63
C VAL A 45 6.69 -0.97 -1.38
N PHE A 46 6.71 -2.30 -1.50
CA PHE A 46 6.91 -3.19 -0.36
C PHE A 46 8.23 -2.99 0.40
N PRO A 47 9.37 -2.68 -0.25
CA PRO A 47 10.62 -2.41 0.48
C PRO A 47 10.53 -1.20 1.41
N ALA A 48 9.60 -0.26 1.14
CA ALA A 48 9.47 0.95 1.92
C ALA A 48 8.35 0.86 2.99
N ILE A 49 7.20 0.29 2.64
CA ILE A 49 6.02 0.27 3.52
C ILE A 49 5.34 -1.10 3.65
N GLY A 50 5.87 -2.15 3.02
CA GLY A 50 5.22 -3.47 2.95
C GLY A 50 4.98 -4.11 4.31
N GLU A 51 5.87 -3.89 5.27
CA GLU A 51 5.75 -4.39 6.65
C GLU A 51 5.15 -3.34 7.61
N THR A 52 4.79 -2.16 7.10
CA THR A 52 4.21 -1.09 7.92
C THR A 52 2.70 -1.30 8.07
N PRO A 53 2.15 -1.19 9.29
CA PRO A 53 0.70 -1.17 9.49
C PRO A 53 0.07 0.01 8.74
N VAL A 54 -1.05 -0.20 8.04
CA VAL A 54 -1.71 0.85 7.25
C VAL A 54 -2.09 2.08 8.09
N GLN A 55 -2.36 1.91 9.39
CA GLN A 55 -2.66 3.03 10.30
C GLN A 55 -1.42 3.86 10.68
N GLN A 56 -0.21 3.35 10.42
CA GLN A 56 1.05 4.03 10.70
C GLN A 56 1.68 4.63 9.44
N ILE A 57 1.15 4.33 8.25
CA ILE A 57 1.63 4.89 7.00
C ILE A 57 1.34 6.39 6.98
N LYS A 58 2.41 7.18 6.96
CA LYS A 58 2.34 8.63 6.83
C LYS A 58 2.67 9.05 5.40
N ALA A 59 2.11 10.18 4.97
CA ALA A 59 2.41 10.79 3.68
C ALA A 59 3.92 10.99 3.48
N ARG A 60 4.67 11.34 4.53
CA ARG A 60 6.13 11.51 4.48
C ARG A 60 6.86 10.23 4.08
N THR A 61 6.50 9.09 4.69
CA THR A 61 7.10 7.78 4.37
C THR A 61 6.85 7.40 2.91
N LEU A 62 5.66 7.70 2.39
CA LEU A 62 5.35 7.50 0.96
C LEU A 62 6.20 8.41 0.06
N VAL A 63 6.38 9.68 0.44
CA VAL A 63 7.24 10.61 -0.32
C VAL A 63 8.69 10.11 -0.34
N GLU A 64 9.21 9.66 0.80
CA GLU A 64 10.57 9.10 0.92
C GLU A 64 10.72 7.81 0.08
N ALA A 65 9.72 6.93 0.11
CA ALA A 65 9.68 5.71 -0.71
C ALA A 65 9.73 6.01 -2.22
N LEU A 66 9.06 7.09 -2.63
CA LEU A 66 8.93 7.49 -4.03
C LEU A 66 10.05 8.45 -4.48
N GLU A 67 10.83 9.00 -3.55
CA GLU A 67 11.96 9.90 -3.84
C GLU A 67 12.98 9.31 -4.82
N PRO A 68 13.49 8.07 -4.67
CA PRO A 68 14.41 7.49 -5.66
C PRO A 68 13.77 7.34 -7.05
N ILE A 69 12.46 7.13 -7.12
CA ILE A 69 11.68 7.00 -8.36
C ILE A 69 11.50 8.37 -9.03
N LYS A 70 11.32 9.41 -8.21
CA LYS A 70 11.25 10.79 -8.65
C LYS A 70 12.62 11.28 -9.14
N ALA A 71 13.69 10.93 -8.42
CA ALA A 71 15.07 11.32 -8.74
C ALA A 71 15.55 10.73 -10.08
N ARG A 72 15.10 9.51 -10.43
CA ARG A 72 15.35 8.90 -11.76
C ARG A 72 14.53 9.50 -12.91
N GLY A 73 13.70 10.52 -12.66
CA GLY A 73 12.87 11.19 -13.67
C GLY A 73 11.59 10.43 -14.06
N ALA A 74 11.26 9.34 -13.38
CA ALA A 74 10.11 8.48 -13.72
C ALA A 74 8.78 8.98 -13.11
N LEU A 75 8.40 10.23 -13.41
CA LEU A 75 7.25 10.89 -12.80
C LEU A 75 5.92 10.19 -13.07
N GLU A 76 5.74 9.61 -14.27
CA GLU A 76 4.54 8.82 -14.59
C GLU A 76 4.47 7.56 -13.72
N THR A 77 5.60 6.90 -13.47
CA THR A 77 5.68 5.74 -12.56
C THR A 77 5.30 6.14 -11.14
N VAL A 78 5.81 7.28 -10.64
CA VAL A 78 5.41 7.82 -9.33
C VAL A 78 3.90 7.99 -9.27
N ARG A 79 3.29 8.67 -10.26
CA ARG A 79 1.84 8.91 -10.30
C ARG A 79 1.04 7.61 -10.32
N ARG A 80 1.49 6.59 -11.06
CA ARG A 80 0.83 5.27 -11.09
C ARG A 80 0.93 4.56 -9.74
N LEU A 81 2.09 4.58 -9.10
CA LEU A 81 2.30 3.98 -7.78
C LEU A 81 1.45 4.67 -6.72
N VAL A 82 1.42 6.00 -6.68
CA VAL A 82 0.58 6.76 -5.75
C VAL A 82 -0.90 6.41 -5.90
N GLN A 83 -1.40 6.31 -7.14
CA GLN A 83 -2.78 5.91 -7.39
C GLN A 83 -3.08 4.51 -6.85
N ARG A 84 -2.20 3.53 -7.14
CA ARG A 84 -2.35 2.15 -6.65
C ARG A 84 -2.32 2.08 -5.11
N ILE A 85 -1.40 2.80 -4.47
CA ILE A 85 -1.31 2.90 -3.01
C ILE A 85 -2.61 3.50 -2.45
N ASN A 86 -3.13 4.56 -3.06
CA ASN A 86 -4.37 5.17 -2.63
C ASN A 86 -5.57 4.21 -2.76
N GLU A 87 -5.67 3.44 -3.85
CA GLU A 87 -6.70 2.40 -4.00
C GLU A 87 -6.61 1.35 -2.88
N ILE A 88 -5.40 0.91 -2.53
CA ILE A 88 -5.16 -0.07 -1.44
C ILE A 88 -5.56 0.53 -0.08
N MET A 89 -5.22 1.80 0.18
CA MET A 89 -5.58 2.49 1.42
C MET A 89 -7.10 2.69 1.55
N ILE A 90 -7.78 3.06 0.47
CA ILE A 90 -9.25 3.17 0.43
C ILE A 90 -9.89 1.79 0.67
N TYR A 91 -9.32 0.74 0.08
CA TYR A 91 -9.77 -0.63 0.34
C TYR A 91 -9.62 -1.00 1.82
N ALA A 92 -8.49 -0.67 2.45
CA ALA A 92 -8.26 -0.90 3.88
C ALA A 92 -9.32 -0.24 4.78
N VAL A 93 -9.74 0.98 4.42
CA VAL A 93 -10.82 1.69 5.12
C VAL A 93 -12.15 0.98 4.91
N ASN A 94 -12.49 0.63 3.66
CA ASN A 94 -13.77 0.01 3.32
C ASN A 94 -13.95 -1.40 3.88
N THR A 95 -12.88 -2.17 4.05
CA THR A 95 -12.96 -3.51 4.65
C THR A 95 -13.08 -3.50 6.17
N GLY A 96 -13.12 -2.32 6.81
CA GLY A 96 -13.24 -2.21 8.27
C GLY A 96 -11.94 -2.49 9.02
N LEU A 97 -10.79 -2.49 8.33
CA LEU A 97 -9.46 -2.57 8.99
C LEU A 97 -9.01 -1.23 9.58
N ILE A 98 -9.71 -0.15 9.22
CA ILE A 98 -9.61 1.16 9.85
C ILE A 98 -11.01 1.52 10.34
N GLU A 99 -11.19 1.54 11.66
CA GLU A 99 -12.40 2.02 12.29
C GLU A 99 -12.50 3.54 12.11
N TRP A 100 -13.45 4.00 11.30
CA TRP A 100 -13.91 5.39 11.34
C TRP A 100 -14.72 5.54 12.62
N HIS A 101 -14.11 6.06 13.68
CA HIS A 101 -14.88 6.54 14.81
C HIS A 101 -15.57 7.84 14.37
N CYS A 102 -16.89 7.79 14.25
CA CYS A 102 -17.76 8.97 14.13
C CYS A 102 -17.58 9.90 15.33
#